data_AF-A0A2S9GQ43-F1
#
_entry.id   AF-A0A2S9GQ43-F1
#
_cell.length_a   1.000
_cell.length_b   1.000
_cell.length_c   1.000
_cell.angle_alpha   90.00
_cell.angle_beta   90.00
_cell.angle_gamma   90.00
#
_symmetry.space_group_name_H-M   'P 1'
#
loop_
_entity.id
_entity.type
_entity.pdbx_description
1 polymer ?
#
loop_
_entity_poly.entity_id
_entity_poly.type
_entity_poly.pdbx_seq_one_letter_code
_entity_poly.pdbx_strand_id
1 'polypeptide(L)' 'WSGSRFSKRPVLPEAIHRDIEVVTDMWGRPRVRLSGAVAEHLKEVTIHLSLTHEADIAAAVAVLEER' A
#
# COMPACT_ATOMS: atom_id res chain seq x y z
N TRP A 1 -9.97 8.63 -1.21
CA TRP A 1 -9.56 7.87 -0.03
C TRP A 1 -8.13 8.23 0.33
N SER A 2 -7.92 8.86 1.49
CA SER A 2 -6.64 9.04 2.20
C SER A 2 -6.88 10.07 3.31
N GLY A 3 -6.91 9.64 4.58
CA GLY A 3 -6.86 10.57 5.71
C GLY A 3 -5.55 11.36 5.75
N SER A 4 -4.49 10.85 5.09
CA SER A 4 -3.18 11.49 4.99
C SER A 4 -3.08 12.60 3.93
N ARG A 5 -4.06 12.77 3.04
CA ARG A 5 -4.07 13.80 1.96
C ARG A 5 -5.37 14.59 1.95
N PHE A 6 -5.68 15.23 3.08
CA PHE A 6 -6.86 16.10 3.23
C PHE A 6 -6.93 17.17 2.12
N SER A 7 -8.12 17.36 1.55
CA SER A 7 -8.41 18.37 0.51
C SER A 7 -7.61 18.26 -0.80
N LYS A 8 -7.03 17.09 -1.10
CA LYS A 8 -6.39 16.83 -2.40
C LYS A 8 -7.29 15.98 -3.29
N ARG A 9 -7.39 16.37 -4.57
CA ARG A 9 -8.08 15.56 -5.59
C ARG A 9 -7.31 14.24 -5.80
N PRO A 10 -8.01 13.10 -5.92
CA PRO A 10 -7.36 11.83 -6.25
C PRO A 10 -6.56 11.93 -7.56
N VAL A 11 -5.33 11.40 -7.54
CA VAL A 11 -4.44 11.37 -8.72
C VAL A 11 -4.84 10.26 -9.70
N LEU A 12 -5.45 9.19 -9.19
CA LEU A 12 -5.88 8.03 -9.97
C LEU A 12 -7.38 7.73 -9.77
N PRO A 13 -8.02 6.97 -10.68
CA PRO A 13 -9.40 6.49 -10.54
C PRO A 13 -9.61 5.61 -9.30
N GLU A 14 -10.87 5.36 -8.94
CA GLU A 14 -11.22 4.62 -7.72
C GLU A 14 -10.85 3.12 -7.77
N ALA A 15 -10.78 2.52 -8.97
CA ALA A 15 -10.55 1.08 -9.14
C ALA A 15 -9.09 0.61 -8.98
N ILE A 16 -8.20 1.44 -8.43
CA ILE A 16 -6.76 1.14 -8.28
C ILE A 16 -6.44 0.01 -7.30
N HIS A 17 -7.40 -0.45 -6.51
CA HIS A 17 -7.16 -1.50 -5.51
C HIS A 17 -6.62 -2.80 -6.14
N ARG A 18 -6.96 -3.08 -7.40
CA ARG A 18 -6.46 -4.24 -8.14
C ARG A 18 -4.96 -4.14 -8.48
N ASP A 19 -4.45 -2.92 -8.52
CA ASP A 19 -3.05 -2.64 -8.82
C ASP A 19 -2.16 -2.78 -7.56
N ILE A 20 -2.76 -2.99 -6.38
CA ILE A 20 -2.07 -3.06 -5.08
C ILE A 20 -2.34 -4.42 -4.44
N GLU A 21 -1.32 -5.25 -4.40
CA GLU A 21 -1.38 -6.55 -3.74
C GLU A 21 -0.44 -6.60 -2.55
N VAL A 22 -0.89 -7.27 -1.48
CA VAL A 22 -0.04 -7.63 -0.34
C VAL A 22 0.15 -9.12 -0.38
N VAL A 23 1.39 -9.55 -0.57
CA VAL A 23 1.78 -10.97 -0.60
C VAL A 23 2.61 -11.28 0.64
N THR A 24 2.40 -12.45 1.22
CA THR A 24 3.22 -12.95 2.33
C THR A 24 4.14 -14.06 1.84
N ASP A 25 5.37 -14.08 2.35
CA ASP A 25 6.27 -15.22 2.13
C ASP A 25 5.91 -16.41 3.04
N MET A 26 6.65 -17.51 2.90
CA MET A 26 6.47 -18.73 3.71
C MET A 26 6.68 -18.51 5.22
N TRP A 27 7.19 -17.35 5.64
CA TRP A 27 7.41 -16.96 7.04
C TRP A 27 6.49 -15.82 7.48
N GLY A 28 5.47 -15.49 6.69
CA GLY A 28 4.47 -14.48 7.03
C GLY A 28 4.96 -13.04 6.89
N ARG A 29 6.16 -12.80 6.32
CA ARG A 29 6.64 -11.42 6.12
C ARG A 29 5.87 -10.79 4.95
N PRO A 30 5.17 -9.66 5.17
CA PRO A 30 4.39 -9.03 4.11
C PRO A 30 5.27 -8.25 3.15
N ARG A 31 4.91 -8.25 1.87
CA ARG A 31 5.50 -7.42 0.81
C ARG A 31 4.39 -6.84 -0.05
N VAL A 32 4.61 -5.62 -0.53
CA VAL A 32 3.73 -4.98 -1.50
C VAL A 32 4.17 -5.34 -2.91
N ARG A 33 3.24 -5.82 -3.73
CA ARG A 33 3.40 -6.01 -5.17
C ARG A 33 2.48 -5.02 -5.88
N LEU A 34 3.08 -4.12 -6.65
CA LEU A 34 2.34 -3.13 -7.44
C LEU A 34 2.28 -3.54 -8.90
N SER A 35 1.19 -3.16 -9.55
CA SER A 35 1.04 -3.28 -11.00
C SER A 35 0.35 -2.03 -11.56
N GLY A 36 0.11 -2.03 -12.88
CA GLY A 36 -0.68 -0.99 -13.55
C GLY A 36 -0.19 0.43 -13.29
N ALA A 37 -1.14 1.36 -13.15
CA ALA A 37 -0.85 2.78 -13.02
C ALA A 37 -0.19 3.12 -11.67
N VAL A 38 -0.45 2.33 -10.63
CA VAL A 38 0.12 2.54 -9.30
C VAL A 38 1.62 2.23 -9.28
N ALA A 39 2.05 1.16 -9.96
CA ALA A 39 3.46 0.83 -10.09
C ALA A 39 4.25 1.95 -10.77
N GLU A 40 3.71 2.55 -11.84
CA GLU A 40 4.37 3.65 -12.56
C GLU A 40 4.53 4.91 -11.69
N HIS A 41 3.51 5.24 -10.88
CA HIS A 41 3.55 6.42 -10.00
C HIS A 41 4.49 6.24 -8.80
N LEU A 42 4.72 5.01 -8.36
CA LEU A 42 5.51 4.70 -7.17
C LEU A 42 6.85 4.02 -7.50
N LYS A 43 7.29 4.07 -8.76
CA LYS A 43 8.50 3.39 -9.24
C LYS A 43 9.79 3.74 -8.49
N GLU A 44 9.85 4.93 -7.89
CA GLU A 44 11.01 5.48 -7.17
C GLU A 44 10.82 5.48 -5.65
N VAL A 45 9.74 4.86 -5.16
CA VAL A 45 9.39 4.82 -3.75
C VAL A 45 9.66 3.44 -3.17
N THR A 46 10.31 3.40 -2.01
CA THR A 46 10.39 2.17 -1.21
C THR A 46 9.19 2.11 -0.26
N ILE A 47 8.48 0.97 -0.24
CA ILE A 47 7.31 0.77 0.62
C ILE A 47 7.65 -0.19 1.75
N HIS A 48 7.66 0.32 2.97
CA HIS A 48 7.83 -0.49 4.19
C HIS A 48 6.46 -0.83 4.75
N LEU A 49 6.15 -2.12 4.90
CA LEU A 49 4.83 -2.60 5.34
C LEU A 49 4.97 -3.46 6.60
N SER A 50 4.12 -3.19 7.59
CA SER A 50 3.90 -4.08 8.73
C SER A 50 2.40 -4.29 8.94
N LEU A 51 2.05 -5.53 9.28
CA LEU A 51 0.68 -5.98 9.53
C LEU A 51 0.61 -6.57 10.93
N THR A 52 -0.50 -6.35 11.62
CA THR A 52 -0.81 -7.01 12.89
C THR A 52 -2.30 -7.24 12.98
N HIS A 53 -2.71 -8.23 13.78
CA HIS A 53 -4.10 -8.45 14.08
C HIS A 53 -4.25 -9.03 15.49
N GLU A 54 -5.38 -8.74 16.11
CA GLU A 54 -5.80 -9.34 17.38
C GLU A 54 -7.31 -9.51 17.34
N ALA A 55 -7.78 -10.72 17.70
CA ALA A 55 -9.20 -11.10 17.66
C ALA A 55 -9.89 -10.72 16.33
N ASP A 56 -10.80 -9.77 16.35
CA ASP A 56 -11.62 -9.27 15.25
C ASP A 56 -11.05 -8.02 14.57
N ILE A 57 -9.88 -7.55 14.99
CA ILE A 57 -9.26 -6.32 14.49
C ILE A 57 -7.97 -6.64 13.74
N ALA A 58 -7.87 -6.10 12.53
CA ALA A 58 -6.64 -6.07 11.74
C ALA A 58 -6.15 -4.63 11.60
N ALA A 59 -4.83 -4.44 11.66
CA ALA A 59 -4.18 -3.16 11.47
C ALA A 59 -2.97 -3.30 10.55
N ALA A 60 -2.66 -2.21 9.84
CA ALA A 60 -1.54 -2.11 8.93
C ALA A 60 -0.89 -0.74 9.05
N VAL A 61 0.44 -0.70 8.96
CA VAL A 61 1.19 0.54 8.76
C VAL A 61 2.05 0.41 7.51
N ALA A 62 1.95 1.42 6.64
CA ALA A 62 2.75 1.52 5.43
C ALA A 62 3.49 2.86 5.45
N VAL A 63 4.81 2.81 5.25
CA VAL A 63 5.67 3.99 5.13
C VAL A 63 6.20 4.05 3.70
N LEU A 64 5.98 5.18 3.05
CA LEU A 64 6.53 5.49 1.73
C LEU A 64 7.81 6.30 1.93
N GLU A 65 8.92 5.79 1.43
CA GLU A 65 10.23 6.44 1.47
C GLU A 65 10.65 6.84 0.05
N GLU A 66 10.85 8.14 -0.17
CA GLU A 66 11.42 8.71 -1.39
C GLU A 66 12.94 8.86 -1.22
N ARG A 67 13.72 8.53 -2.26
CA ARG A 67 15.18 8.72 -2.27
C ARG A 67 15.59 10.11 -2.72
#